data_AF-A0A2V9UJC8-F1
#
_entry.id   AF-A0A2V9UJC8-F1
#
_cell.length_a   1.000
_cell.length_b   1.000
_cell.length_c   1.000
_cell.angle_alpha   90.00
_cell.angle_beta   90.00
_cell.angle_gamma   90.00
#
_symmetry.space_group_name_H-M   'P 1'
#
loop_
_entity.id
_entity.type
_entity.pdbx_description
1 polymer ?
#
loop_
_entity_poly.entity_id
_entity_poly.type
_entity_poly.pdbx_seq_one_letter_code
_entity_poly.pdbx_strand_id
1 'polypeptide(L)'
;MPESAVLTLRLDPKLKKQLDRLSKSMSRSRSFVAAEAIRGFVALNEWQIEEIKKGIEEADRGEFATEAEVEQSLKRWTRRRAR
;
A
#
# COMPACT_ATOMS: atom_id res chain seq x y z
N MET A 1 -1.80 3.59 -29.02
CA MET A 1 -2.82 2.88 -28.20
C MET A 1 -2.10 2.36 -26.96
N PRO A 2 -2.61 2.51 -25.73
CA PRO A 2 -1.93 1.94 -24.58
C PRO A 2 -1.86 0.42 -24.77
N GLU A 3 -0.67 -0.13 -24.58
CA GLU A 3 -0.42 -1.56 -24.70
C GLU A 3 -1.14 -2.26 -23.54
N SER A 4 -1.96 -3.27 -23.83
CA SER A 4 -2.64 -4.05 -22.81
C SER A 4 -2.19 -5.50 -22.87
N ALA A 5 -1.86 -6.06 -21.71
CA ALA A 5 -1.46 -7.45 -21.55
C ALA A 5 -2.59 -8.25 -20.87
N VAL A 6 -2.74 -9.52 -21.26
CA VAL A 6 -3.72 -10.43 -20.66
C VAL A 6 -3.07 -11.23 -19.54
N LEU A 7 -3.68 -11.17 -18.35
CA LEU A 7 -3.31 -11.99 -17.21
C LEU A 7 -4.45 -12.98 -16.90
N THR A 8 -4.13 -14.28 -16.92
CA THR A 8 -5.09 -15.33 -16.51
C THR A 8 -4.87 -15.66 -15.04
N LEU A 9 -5.92 -15.52 -14.23
CA LEU A 9 -5.87 -15.71 -12.78
C LEU A 9 -6.68 -16.94 -12.38
N ARG A 10 -6.11 -17.79 -11.52
CA ARG A 10 -6.86 -18.84 -10.83
C ARG A 10 -7.36 -18.29 -9.51
N LEU A 11 -8.68 -18.24 -9.34
CA LEU A 11 -9.33 -17.81 -8.11
C LEU A 11 -10.03 -19.01 -7.48
N ASP A 12 -9.96 -19.10 -6.15
CA ASP A 12 -10.82 -20.04 -5.44
C ASP A 12 -12.31 -19.66 -5.60
N PRO A 13 -13.25 -20.62 -5.42
CA PRO A 13 -14.67 -20.35 -5.64
C PRO A 13 -15.27 -19.27 -4.74
N LYS A 14 -14.73 -19.08 -3.53
CA LYS A 14 -15.22 -18.08 -2.57
C LYS A 14 -14.80 -16.69 -3.03
N LEU A 15 -13.52 -16.50 -3.36
CA LEU A 15 -13.00 -15.24 -3.87
C LEU A 15 -13.66 -14.84 -5.19
N LYS A 16 -13.85 -15.79 -6.10
CA LYS A 16 -14.60 -15.54 -7.35
C LYS A 16 -16.00 -14.99 -7.08
N LYS A 17 -16.74 -15.59 -6.13
CA LYS A 17 -18.09 -15.12 -5.76
C LYS A 17 -18.07 -13.73 -5.14
N GLN A 18 -17.04 -13.41 -4.33
CA GLN A 18 -16.87 -12.08 -3.76
C GLN A 18 -16.61 -11.04 -4.86
N LEU A 19 -15.71 -11.34 -5.81
CA LEU A 19 -15.45 -10.48 -6.96
C LEU A 19 -16.69 -10.27 -7.83
N ASP A 20 -17.45 -11.33 -8.11
CA ASP A 20 -18.69 -11.26 -8.88
C ASP A 20 -19.74 -10.34 -8.21
N ARG A 21 -19.85 -10.35 -6.87
CA ARG A 21 -20.77 -9.48 -6.12
C ARG A 21 -20.30 -8.02 -6.13
N LEU A 22 -19.02 -7.82 -5.86
CA LEU A 22 -18.41 -6.49 -5.83
C LEU A 22 -18.53 -5.80 -7.19
N SER A 23 -18.23 -6.50 -8.28
CA SER A 23 -18.31 -5.95 -9.62
C SER A 23 -19.74 -5.52 -9.99
N LYS A 24 -20.75 -6.31 -9.58
CA LYS A 24 -22.17 -5.95 -9.75
C LYS A 24 -22.54 -4.70 -8.96
N SER A 25 -22.13 -4.60 -7.70
CA SER A 25 -22.41 -3.43 -6.86
C SER A 25 -21.78 -2.15 -7.40
N MET A 26 -20.64 -2.26 -8.09
CA MET A 26 -19.94 -1.13 -8.71
C MET A 26 -20.39 -0.82 -10.13
N SER A 27 -21.30 -1.62 -10.72
CA SER A 27 -21.67 -1.55 -12.14
C SER A 27 -20.44 -1.63 -13.07
N ARG A 28 -19.48 -2.50 -12.74
CA ARG A 28 -18.23 -2.70 -13.50
C ARG A 28 -18.02 -4.16 -13.87
N SER A 29 -17.17 -4.40 -14.88
CA SER A 29 -16.75 -5.76 -15.22
C SER A 29 -15.81 -6.33 -14.16
N ARG A 30 -15.77 -7.66 -14.07
CA ARG A 30 -14.86 -8.37 -13.15
C ARG A 30 -13.40 -8.07 -13.45
N SER A 31 -13.03 -8.01 -14.72
CA SER A 31 -11.68 -7.66 -15.15
C SER A 31 -11.30 -6.23 -14.76
N PHE A 32 -12.24 -5.29 -14.83
CA PHE A 32 -12.00 -3.93 -14.37
C PHE A 32 -11.70 -3.89 -12.86
N VAL A 33 -12.56 -4.52 -12.05
CA VAL A 33 -12.37 -4.55 -10.59
C VAL A 33 -11.10 -5.30 -10.19
N ALA A 34 -10.79 -6.41 -10.86
CA ALA A 34 -9.55 -7.16 -10.63
C ALA A 34 -8.31 -6.33 -10.98
N ALA A 35 -8.33 -5.61 -12.11
CA ALA A 35 -7.21 -4.75 -12.51
C ALA A 35 -7.01 -3.58 -11.54
N GLU A 36 -8.11 -2.97 -11.05
CA GLU A 36 -8.05 -1.92 -10.02
C GLU A 36 -7.47 -2.45 -8.70
N ALA A 37 -7.92 -3.63 -8.25
CA ALA A 37 -7.40 -4.27 -7.05
C ALA A 37 -5.90 -4.58 -7.18
N ILE A 38 -5.46 -5.09 -8.34
CA ILE A 38 -4.04 -5.34 -8.61
C ILE A 38 -3.24 -4.04 -8.63
N ARG A 39 -3.75 -2.97 -9.29
CA ARG A 39 -3.10 -1.65 -9.29
C ARG A 39 -2.88 -1.13 -7.87
N GLY A 40 -3.93 -1.16 -7.04
CA GLY A 40 -3.84 -0.71 -5.66
C GLY A 40 -2.86 -1.54 -4.83
N PHE A 41 -2.88 -2.86 -5.01
CA PHE A 41 -1.96 -3.77 -4.31
C PHE A 41 -0.51 -3.51 -4.71
N VAL A 42 -0.22 -3.43 -6.02
CA VAL A 42 1.15 -3.19 -6.51
C VAL A 42 1.67 -1.84 -6.03
N ALA A 43 0.91 -0.76 -6.24
CA ALA A 43 1.34 0.58 -5.83
C ALA A 43 1.64 0.68 -4.33
N LEU A 44 0.79 0.08 -3.48
CA LEU A 44 1.00 0.05 -2.04
C LEU A 44 2.30 -0.68 -1.67
N ASN A 45 2.52 -1.87 -2.24
CA ASN A 45 3.67 -2.71 -1.90
C ASN A 45 4.97 -2.15 -2.45
N GLU A 46 4.96 -1.59 -3.67
CA GLU A 46 6.13 -0.96 -4.27
C GLU A 46 6.61 0.21 -3.41
N TRP A 47 5.70 1.13 -3.06
CA TRP A 47 6.03 2.24 -2.17
C TRP A 47 6.57 1.77 -0.82
N GLN A 48 5.95 0.77 -0.19
CA GLN A 48 6.43 0.23 1.09
C GLN A 48 7.84 -0.36 0.97
N ILE A 49 8.09 -1.15 -0.07
CA ILE A 49 9.39 -1.78 -0.29
C ILE A 49 10.47 -0.71 -0.54
N GLU A 50 10.16 0.32 -1.32
CA GLU A 50 11.06 1.43 -1.59
C GLU A 50 11.43 2.19 -0.31
N GLU A 51 10.44 2.59 0.48
CA GLU A 51 10.69 3.31 1.74
C GLU A 51 11.45 2.47 2.76
N ILE A 52 11.18 1.17 2.85
CA ILE A 52 11.94 0.26 3.73
C ILE A 52 13.40 0.20 3.29
N LYS A 53 13.67 0.02 1.99
CA LYS A 53 15.04 -0.04 1.46
C LYS A 53 15.78 1.27 1.74
N LYS A 54 15.13 2.40 1.47
CA LYS A 54 15.71 3.72 1.73
C LYS A 54 16.02 3.91 3.21
N GLY A 55 15.11 3.55 4.11
CA GLY A 55 15.34 3.65 5.56
C GLY A 55 16.49 2.75 6.05
N ILE A 56 16.67 1.57 5.46
CA ILE A 56 17.84 0.71 5.73
C ILE A 56 19.12 1.40 5.26
N GLU A 57 19.15 1.98 4.05
CA GLU A 57 20.32 2.68 3.54
C GLU A 57 20.69 3.91 4.39
N GLU A 58 19.71 4.67 4.86
CA GLU A 58 19.90 5.80 5.79
C GLU A 58 20.47 5.31 7.14
N ALA A 59 19.92 4.22 7.68
CA ALA A 59 20.40 3.60 8.91
C ALA A 59 21.85 3.08 8.77
N ASP A 60 22.18 2.44 7.65
CA ASP A 60 23.54 1.96 7.35
C ASP A 60 24.55 3.12 7.23
N ARG A 61 24.10 4.31 6.80
CA ARG A 61 24.90 5.55 6.82
C ARG A 61 24.93 6.23 8.20
N GLY A 62 24.23 5.69 9.19
CA GLY A 62 24.15 6.25 10.54
C GLY A 62 23.28 7.51 10.64
N GLU A 63 22.38 7.74 9.68
CA GLU A 63 21.47 8.90 9.63
C GLU A 63 20.30 8.73 10.61
N PHE A 64 20.64 8.59 11.90
CA PHE A 64 19.67 8.54 12.99
C PHE A 64 19.44 9.91 13.60
N ALA A 65 18.23 10.12 14.12
CA ALA A 65 17.95 11.28 14.96
C ALA A 65 18.79 11.23 16.24
N THR A 66 19.25 12.40 16.67
CA THR A 66 19.89 12.58 17.98
C THR A 66 18.89 12.41 19.11
N GLU A 67 19.39 12.14 20.33
CA GLU A 67 18.55 12.02 21.52
C GLU A 67 17.66 13.26 21.74
N ALA A 68 18.19 14.45 21.49
CA ALA A 68 17.46 15.71 21.64
C ALA A 68 16.29 15.84 20.63
N GLU A 69 16.50 15.40 19.39
CA GLU A 69 15.45 15.40 18.35
C GLU A 69 14.34 14.38 18.66
N VAL A 70 14.72 13.22 19.21
CA VAL A 70 13.78 12.22 19.70
C VAL A 70 12.94 12.78 20.86
N GLU A 71 13.57 13.43 21.84
CA GLU A 71 12.87 14.02 22.98
C GLU A 71 11.88 15.12 22.53
N GLN A 72 12.30 15.98 21.61
CA GLN A 72 11.43 17.03 21.05
C GLN A 72 10.22 16.43 20.33
N SER A 73 10.42 15.37 19.54
CA SER A 73 9.36 14.68 18.82
C SER A 73 8.32 14.08 19.78
N LEU A 74 8.77 13.41 20.84
CA LEU A 74 7.90 12.82 21.86
C LEU A 74 7.07 13.89 22.60
N LYS A 75 7.69 15.01 23.01
CA LYS A 75 6.99 16.15 23.65
C LYS A 75 5.87 16.70 22.77
N ARG A 76 6.08 16.78 21.45
CA ARG A 76 5.05 17.27 20.50
C ARG A 76 3.87 16.32 20.39
N TRP A 77 4.08 15.00 20.51
CA TRP A 77 3.03 14.00 20.39
C TRP A 77 2.17 13.91 21.64
N THR A 78 2.78 13.93 22.83
CA THR A 78 2.05 13.92 24.11
C THR A 78 1.21 15.17 24.30
N ARG A 79 1.71 16.35 23.90
CA ARG A 79 0.97 17.62 23.99
C ARG A 79 -0.27 17.67 23.08
N ARG A 80 -0.25 16.98 21.93
CA ARG A 80 -1.41 16.89 21.02
C ARG A 80 -2.49 15.94 21.53
N ARG A 81 -2.13 14.93 22.32
CA ARG A 81 -3.07 13.97 22.91
C ARG A 81 -3.77 14.50 24.17
N ALA A 82 -3.19 15.52 24.82
CA ALA A 82 -3.75 16.20 25.98
C ALA A 82 -4.70 17.37 25.61
N ARG A 83 -5.06 17.52 24.33
CA ARG A 83 -6.03 18.51 23.83
C ARG A 83 -7.28 17.83 23.30
#